data_AF-A0A1U7XI29-F1
#
_entry.id   AF-A0A1U7XI29-F1
#
_cell.length_a   1.000
_cell.length_b   1.000
_cell.length_c   1.000
_cell.angle_alpha   90.00
_cell.angle_beta   90.00
_cell.angle_gamma   90.00
#
_symmetry.space_group_name_H-M   'P 1'
#
loop_
_entity.id
_entity.type
_entity.pdbx_description
1 polymer ?
#
loop_
_entity_poly.entity_id
_entity_poly.type
_entity_poly.pdbx_seq_one_letter_code
_entity_poly.pdbx_strand_id
1 'polypeptide(L)'
;MSHDEFFMETHIRKKKAQADPTRWVEDRAETTHGRYKINLEEYTQNLPLNEQGERPPISDEEEKSIWLSTVGGPKKGIAYGLSDKSFRRYRAGLQGIGTSAQGETIDSSAISSMEEKIAKLTAELEETKAREKKNFDTLQGQLERRDKQFDLLQGQLANLLACGAFPIPRSPPLPHLPAMKVLGHYMKMVLHKKFIECCVLLNKVVNLSIFCCWLFE
;
A
#
# COMPACT_ATOMS: atom_id res chain seq x y z
N MET A 1 2.98 32.20 35.93
CA MET A 1 2.15 32.31 34.73
C MET A 1 1.78 30.91 34.31
N SER A 2 0.49 30.59 34.31
CA SER A 2 -0.01 29.25 33.92
C SER A 2 0.13 29.03 32.41
N HIS A 3 0.00 27.77 31.95
CA HIS A 3 0.03 27.46 30.52
C HIS A 3 -1.12 28.15 29.78
N ASP A 4 -2.28 28.18 30.44
CA ASP A 4 -3.49 28.87 29.99
C ASP A 4 -3.25 30.36 29.76
N GLU A 5 -2.66 31.05 30.75
CA GLU A 5 -2.33 32.48 30.67
C GLU A 5 -1.34 32.78 29.53
N PHE A 6 -0.26 32.00 29.42
CA PHE A 6 0.73 32.19 28.35
C PHE A 6 0.13 31.97 26.96
N PHE A 7 -0.72 30.95 26.81
CA PHE A 7 -1.37 30.65 25.54
C PHE A 7 -2.32 31.77 25.12
N MET A 8 -3.13 32.25 26.07
CA MET A 8 -4.03 33.38 25.89
C MET A 8 -3.25 34.66 25.50
N GLU A 9 -2.15 34.98 26.20
CA GLU A 9 -1.33 36.15 25.90
C GLU A 9 -0.74 36.13 24.48
N THR A 10 -0.32 34.95 24.02
CA THR A 10 0.35 34.78 22.73
C THR A 10 -0.62 34.62 21.54
N HIS A 11 -1.84 34.13 21.78
CA HIS A 11 -2.80 33.76 20.72
C HIS A 11 -4.09 34.58 20.74
N ILE A 12 -4.22 35.55 21.65
CA ILE A 12 -5.27 36.57 21.58
C ILE A 12 -4.72 37.83 20.93
N ARG A 13 -5.50 38.40 20.01
CA ARG A 13 -5.19 39.69 19.41
C ARG A 13 -5.23 40.76 20.51
N LYS A 14 -4.15 41.54 20.61
CA LYS A 14 -4.11 42.71 21.50
C LYS A 14 -5.29 43.62 21.18
N LYS A 15 -6.10 43.89 22.21
CA LYS A 15 -7.19 44.86 22.14
C LYS A 15 -6.61 46.24 21.88
N LYS A 16 -7.21 46.99 20.95
CA LYS A 16 -6.81 48.38 20.67
C LYS A 16 -7.56 49.35 21.57
N ALA A 17 -8.80 49.02 21.93
CA ALA A 17 -9.60 49.68 22.94
C ALA A 17 -10.16 48.67 23.94
N GLN A 18 -10.43 49.10 25.18
CA GLN A 18 -10.94 48.21 26.24
C GLN A 18 -12.32 47.59 25.90
N ALA A 19 -13.10 48.26 25.04
CA ALA A 19 -14.39 47.79 24.54
C ALA A 19 -14.29 46.73 23.43
N ASP A 20 -13.10 46.49 22.87
CA ASP A 20 -12.95 45.52 21.79
C ASP A 20 -13.18 44.08 22.30
N PRO A 21 -13.91 43.24 21.54
CA PRO A 21 -14.07 41.83 21.88
C PRO A 21 -12.72 41.12 21.82
N THR A 22 -12.50 40.22 22.77
CA THR A 22 -11.34 39.33 22.77
C THR A 22 -11.45 38.41 21.55
N ARG A 23 -10.48 38.48 20.65
CA ARG A 23 -10.48 37.68 19.41
C ARG A 23 -9.19 36.87 19.29
N TRP A 24 -9.33 35.60 18.96
CA TRP A 24 -8.19 34.72 18.68
C TRP A 24 -7.45 35.16 17.42
N VAL A 25 -6.13 34.95 17.40
CA VAL A 25 -5.30 35.20 16.23
C VAL A 25 -5.71 34.23 15.10
N GLU A 26 -5.94 32.96 15.45
CA GLU A 26 -6.31 31.86 14.54
C GLU A 26 -7.42 30.99 15.14
N ASP A 27 -8.33 30.48 14.30
CA ASP A 27 -9.43 29.58 14.70
C ASP A 27 -8.91 28.27 15.33
N ARG A 28 -7.72 27.83 14.91
CA ARG A 28 -7.06 26.67 15.48
C ARG A 28 -6.71 26.88 16.95
N ALA A 29 -6.24 28.08 17.33
CA ALA A 29 -5.89 28.39 18.70
C ALA A 29 -7.13 28.39 19.60
N GLU A 30 -8.22 28.98 19.12
CA GLU A 30 -9.53 28.94 19.80
C GLU A 30 -10.00 27.50 20.04
N THR A 31 -9.94 26.66 19.01
CA THR A 31 -10.37 25.26 19.09
C THR A 31 -9.50 24.46 20.06
N THR A 32 -8.17 24.65 20.03
CA THR A 32 -7.23 23.97 20.94
C THR A 32 -7.46 24.41 22.38
N HIS A 33 -7.63 25.70 22.64
CA HIS A 33 -7.93 26.22 23.96
C HIS A 33 -9.26 25.70 24.50
N GLY A 34 -10.32 25.75 23.70
CA GLY A 34 -11.62 25.22 24.06
C GLY A 34 -11.57 23.74 24.42
N ARG A 35 -10.86 22.93 23.62
CA ARG A 35 -10.64 21.50 23.92
C ARG A 35 -9.90 21.29 25.23
N TYR A 36 -8.87 22.09 25.51
CA TYR A 36 -8.13 22.02 26.77
C TYR A 36 -9.04 22.30 27.97
N LYS A 37 -9.88 23.35 27.89
CA LYS A 37 -10.84 23.69 28.96
C LYS A 37 -11.84 22.57 29.21
N ILE A 38 -12.37 21.95 28.14
CA ILE A 38 -13.28 20.80 28.24
C ILE A 38 -12.58 19.63 28.94
N ASN A 39 -11.38 19.26 28.49
CA ASN A 39 -10.64 18.14 29.08
C ASN A 39 -10.29 18.39 30.56
N LEU A 40 -9.99 19.63 30.92
CA LEU A 40 -9.68 20.01 32.30
C LEU A 40 -10.91 19.93 33.20
N GLU A 41 -12.06 20.37 32.70
CA GLU A 41 -13.34 20.24 33.41
C GLU A 41 -13.76 18.78 33.55
N GLU A 42 -13.65 17.97 32.49
CA GLU A 42 -13.94 16.54 32.52
C GLU A 42 -13.02 15.81 33.52
N TYR A 43 -11.73 16.11 33.52
CA TYR A 43 -10.79 15.54 34.49
C TYR A 43 -11.18 15.91 35.92
N THR A 44 -11.46 17.21 36.15
CA THR A 44 -11.95 17.69 37.44
C THR A 44 -13.23 16.94 37.82
N GLN A 45 -14.13 16.68 36.87
CA GLN A 45 -15.38 15.98 37.14
C GLN A 45 -15.20 14.54 37.62
N ASN A 46 -14.13 13.89 37.17
CA ASN A 46 -13.79 12.52 37.52
C ASN A 46 -12.99 12.38 38.83
N LEU A 47 -12.55 13.48 39.44
CA LEU A 47 -11.84 13.42 40.72
C LEU A 47 -12.79 13.05 41.87
N PRO A 48 -12.36 12.17 42.79
CA PRO A 48 -13.14 11.84 43.98
C PRO A 48 -13.34 13.07 44.85
N LEU A 49 -14.54 13.21 45.41
CA LEU A 49 -14.81 14.24 46.41
C LEU A 49 -14.03 13.90 47.68
N ASN A 50 -13.45 14.91 48.31
CA ASN A 50 -12.85 14.79 49.62
C ASN A 50 -13.94 14.62 50.70
N GLU A 51 -13.53 14.41 51.95
CA GLU A 51 -14.44 14.24 53.10
C GLU A 51 -15.36 15.45 53.34
N GLN A 52 -15.02 16.62 52.78
CA GLN A 52 -15.78 17.86 52.86
C GLN A 52 -16.71 18.07 51.66
N GLY A 53 -16.78 17.10 50.73
CA GLY A 53 -17.59 17.20 49.53
C GLY A 53 -17.02 18.14 48.46
N GLU A 54 -15.80 18.62 48.64
CA GLU A 54 -15.07 19.45 47.68
C GLU A 54 -14.16 18.58 46.82
N ARG A 55 -13.90 19.02 45.58
CA ARG A 55 -12.92 18.35 44.74
C ARG A 55 -11.52 18.87 45.04
N PRO A 56 -10.52 18.00 45.14
CA PRO A 56 -9.13 18.43 45.26
C PRO A 56 -8.74 19.37 44.12
N PRO A 57 -7.91 20.40 44.38
CA PRO A 57 -7.31 21.19 43.31
C PRO A 57 -6.45 20.28 42.43
N ILE A 58 -6.53 20.48 41.11
CA ILE A 58 -5.71 19.75 40.15
C ILE A 58 -4.24 20.11 40.38
N SER A 59 -3.36 19.10 40.37
CA SER A 59 -1.93 19.36 40.50
C SER A 59 -1.33 19.94 39.22
N ASP A 60 -0.28 20.75 39.34
CA ASP A 60 0.44 21.35 38.20
C ASP A 60 0.89 20.30 37.15
N GLU A 61 1.16 19.06 37.57
CA GLU A 61 1.63 18.00 36.67
C GLU A 61 0.47 17.34 35.90
N GLU A 62 -0.71 17.23 36.51
CA GLU A 62 -1.94 16.78 35.85
C GLU A 62 -2.44 17.83 34.85
N GLU A 63 -2.43 19.11 35.23
CA GLU A 63 -2.76 20.22 34.33
C GLU A 63 -1.87 20.21 33.08
N LYS A 64 -0.56 19.98 33.26
CA LYS A 64 0.41 19.82 32.16
C LYS A 64 0.12 18.60 31.30
N SER A 65 -0.25 17.47 31.90
CA SER A 65 -0.62 16.25 31.18
C SER A 65 -1.84 16.48 30.29
N ILE A 66 -2.87 17.14 30.82
CA ILE A 66 -4.10 17.52 30.10
C ILE A 66 -3.80 18.51 28.97
N TRP A 67 -2.90 19.47 29.21
CA TRP A 67 -2.43 20.37 28.15
C TRP A 67 -1.73 19.60 27.02
N LEU A 68 -0.77 18.73 27.38
CA LEU A 68 -0.01 17.94 26.42
C LEU A 68 -0.87 16.99 25.59
N SER A 69 -1.86 16.33 26.21
CA SER A 69 -2.80 15.48 25.46
C SER A 69 -3.62 16.29 24.45
N THR A 70 -3.97 17.53 24.79
CA THR A 70 -4.74 18.43 23.93
C THR A 70 -3.92 18.92 22.72
N VAL A 71 -2.66 19.31 22.94
CA VAL A 71 -1.79 19.84 21.86
C VAL A 71 -1.08 18.75 21.04
N GLY A 72 -1.27 17.47 21.39
CA GLY A 72 -0.69 16.32 20.68
C GLY A 72 0.73 15.96 21.11
N GLY A 73 1.11 16.34 22.33
CA GLY A 73 2.43 16.06 22.91
C GLY A 73 3.57 16.84 22.28
N PRO A 74 4.83 16.63 22.74
CA PRO A 74 5.97 17.33 22.17
C PRO A 74 6.29 16.85 20.76
N LYS A 75 6.26 17.76 19.78
CA LYS A 75 6.69 17.48 18.42
C LYS A 75 8.18 17.80 18.29
N LYS A 76 8.99 16.83 17.85
CA LYS A 76 10.47 16.95 17.78
C LYS A 76 11.11 17.34 19.12
N GLY A 77 10.54 16.89 20.24
CA GLY A 77 11.06 17.25 21.57
C GLY A 77 10.83 18.72 21.94
N ILE A 78 9.84 19.38 21.36
CA ILE A 78 9.41 20.71 21.78
C ILE A 78 7.89 20.66 21.93
N ALA A 79 7.39 21.03 23.10
CA ALA A 79 5.96 21.19 23.32
C ALA A 79 5.66 22.69 23.48
N TYR A 80 4.64 23.16 22.78
CA TYR A 80 4.22 24.55 22.83
C TYR A 80 3.78 24.93 24.25
N GLY A 81 4.33 26.03 24.76
CA GLY A 81 4.03 26.54 26.10
C GLY A 81 4.78 25.87 27.25
N LEU A 82 5.64 24.88 27.01
CA LEU A 82 6.51 24.32 28.05
C LEU A 82 7.84 25.06 28.14
N SER A 83 8.26 25.40 29.36
CA SER A 83 9.62 25.87 29.63
C SER A 83 10.65 24.76 29.42
N ASP A 84 11.90 25.12 29.09
CA ASP A 84 13.03 24.18 28.92
C ASP A 84 13.23 23.24 30.12
N LYS A 85 12.90 23.70 31.33
CA LYS A 85 13.02 22.93 32.58
C LYS A 85 11.97 21.81 32.67
N SER A 86 10.72 22.11 32.31
CA SER A 86 9.64 21.12 32.25
C SER A 86 9.85 20.11 31.12
N PHE A 87 10.47 20.52 30.01
CA PHE A 87 10.82 19.60 28.93
C PHE A 87 11.80 18.51 29.37
N ARG A 88 12.85 18.87 30.14
CA ARG A 88 13.78 17.86 30.69
C ARG A 88 13.09 16.87 31.62
N ARG A 89 12.14 17.33 32.44
CA ARG A 89 11.36 16.49 33.35
C ARG A 89 10.42 15.53 32.60
N TYR A 90 9.73 16.02 31.56
CA TYR A 90 8.92 15.17 30.68
C TYR A 90 9.76 14.11 29.95
N ARG A 91 10.93 14.49 29.43
CA ARG A 91 11.88 13.55 28.81
C ARG A 91 12.37 12.49 29.81
N ALA A 92 12.59 12.87 31.07
CA ALA A 92 12.98 11.95 32.13
C ALA A 92 11.82 11.02 32.57
N GLY A 93 10.57 11.51 32.59
CA GLY A 93 9.39 10.66 32.84
C GLY A 93 9.09 9.69 31.69
N LEU A 94 9.40 10.09 30.44
CA LEU A 94 9.31 9.22 29.26
C LEU A 94 10.53 8.31 29.04
N GLN A 95 11.56 8.34 29.89
CA GLN A 95 12.69 7.40 29.79
C GLN A 95 12.24 5.92 29.88
N GLY A 96 11.02 5.64 30.34
CA GLY A 96 10.42 4.30 30.29
C GLY A 96 9.53 4.00 29.07
N ILE A 97 9.14 5.00 28.27
CA ILE A 97 8.15 4.83 27.18
C ILE A 97 8.79 5.01 25.79
N GLY A 98 10.01 5.56 25.71
CA GLY A 98 10.60 5.97 24.44
C GLY A 98 12.06 5.58 24.21
N THR A 99 12.64 4.69 25.02
CA THR A 99 13.87 4.00 24.64
C THR A 99 13.57 2.51 24.54
N SER A 100 13.28 2.05 23.32
CA SER A 100 13.70 0.71 22.90
C SER A 100 15.23 0.70 22.83
N ALA A 101 15.84 0.80 24.01
CA ALA A 101 17.13 0.26 24.34
C ALA A 101 16.91 -0.88 25.35
N GLN A 102 15.76 -1.56 25.26
CA GLN A 102 15.77 -2.98 25.51
C GLN A 102 16.55 -3.56 24.34
N GLY A 103 17.89 -3.52 24.46
CA GLY A 103 18.72 -4.46 23.75
C GLY A 103 18.31 -5.83 24.24
N GLU A 104 17.23 -6.36 23.68
CA GLU A 104 17.22 -7.77 23.36
C GLU A 104 18.52 -7.95 22.59
N THR A 105 19.52 -8.50 23.27
CA THR A 105 20.78 -8.87 22.66
C THR A 105 20.38 -9.80 21.54
N ILE A 106 20.25 -9.25 20.32
CA ILE A 106 19.99 -10.04 19.14
C ILE A 106 21.18 -10.98 19.09
N ASP A 107 20.92 -12.23 19.45
CA ASP A 107 21.95 -13.25 19.55
C ASP A 107 22.67 -13.28 18.20
N SER A 108 23.98 -13.04 18.19
CA SER A 108 24.77 -13.03 16.96
C SER A 108 24.57 -14.32 16.16
N SER A 109 24.23 -15.43 16.83
CA SER A 109 23.88 -16.69 16.19
C SER A 109 22.58 -16.62 15.36
N ALA A 110 21.57 -15.85 15.82
CA ALA A 110 20.32 -15.65 15.12
C ALA A 110 20.51 -14.79 13.85
N ILE A 111 21.37 -13.77 13.94
CA ILE A 111 21.73 -12.94 12.78
C ILE A 111 22.44 -13.79 11.73
N SER A 112 23.48 -14.55 12.13
CA SER A 112 24.19 -15.45 11.21
C SER A 112 23.27 -16.50 10.58
N SER A 113 22.32 -17.05 11.34
CA SER A 113 21.34 -18.01 10.81
C SER A 113 20.42 -17.37 9.77
N MET A 114 20.02 -16.11 9.97
CA MET A 114 19.20 -15.39 9.01
C MET A 114 19.99 -15.07 7.74
N GLU A 115 21.25 -14.63 7.87
CA GLU A 115 22.13 -14.37 6.73
C GLU A 115 22.35 -15.63 5.87
N GLU A 116 22.55 -16.79 6.52
CA GLU A 116 22.68 -18.08 5.82
C GLU A 116 21.39 -18.44 5.06
N LYS A 117 20.22 -18.25 5.68
CA LYS A 117 18.92 -18.49 5.01
C LYS A 117 18.73 -17.56 3.81
N ILE A 118 19.09 -16.29 3.94
CA ILE A 118 19.03 -15.33 2.82
C ILE A 118 19.95 -15.76 1.69
N ALA A 119 21.19 -16.14 1.99
CA ALA A 119 22.14 -16.62 0.99
C ALA A 119 21.63 -17.87 0.27
N LYS A 120 21.06 -18.82 1.02
CA LYS A 120 20.48 -20.05 0.47
C LYS A 120 19.29 -19.77 -0.44
N LEU A 121 18.32 -18.98 0.01
CA LEU A 121 17.13 -18.63 -0.79
C LEU A 121 17.51 -17.84 -2.05
N THR A 122 18.52 -16.96 -1.95
CA THR A 122 19.03 -16.20 -3.10
C THR A 122 19.66 -17.13 -4.15
N ALA A 123 20.43 -18.14 -3.71
CA ALA A 123 21.01 -19.12 -4.62
C ALA A 123 19.95 -20.00 -5.31
N GLU A 124 18.94 -20.48 -4.56
CA GLU A 124 17.82 -21.26 -5.12
C GLU A 124 16.99 -20.44 -6.12
N LEU A 125 16.79 -19.14 -5.84
CA LEU A 125 16.08 -18.23 -6.75
C LEU A 125 16.84 -18.06 -8.08
N GLU A 126 18.15 -17.86 -8.05
CA GLU A 126 18.94 -17.72 -9.28
C GLU A 126 19.03 -19.05 -10.06
N GLU A 127 19.08 -20.20 -9.39
CA GLU A 127 19.03 -21.50 -10.05
C GLU A 127 17.67 -21.74 -10.76
N THR A 128 16.57 -21.45 -10.07
CA THR A 128 15.22 -21.60 -10.63
C THR A 128 15.00 -20.68 -11.82
N LYS A 129 15.43 -19.42 -11.72
CA LYS A 129 15.40 -18.45 -12.82
C LYS A 129 16.22 -18.91 -14.03
N ALA A 130 17.41 -19.46 -13.81
CA ALA A 130 18.23 -20.01 -14.89
C ALA A 130 17.55 -21.22 -15.58
N ARG A 131 16.92 -22.08 -14.79
CA ARG A 131 16.16 -23.24 -15.29
C ARG A 131 14.94 -22.80 -16.10
N GLU A 132 14.18 -21.84 -15.61
CA GLU A 132 13.01 -21.30 -16.32
C GLU A 132 13.40 -20.61 -17.62
N LYS A 133 14.49 -19.82 -17.62
CA LYS A 133 15.01 -19.19 -18.83
C LYS A 133 15.36 -20.24 -19.90
N LYS A 134 16.06 -21.31 -19.52
CA LYS A 134 16.39 -22.40 -20.45
C LYS A 134 15.14 -23.09 -21.00
N ASN A 135 14.13 -23.30 -20.16
CA ASN A 135 12.85 -23.87 -20.58
C ASN A 135 12.13 -22.94 -21.56
N PHE A 136 12.14 -21.64 -21.30
CA PHE A 136 11.57 -20.64 -22.18
C PHE A 136 12.26 -20.63 -23.55
N ASP A 137 13.59 -20.58 -23.59
CA ASP A 137 14.37 -20.63 -24.84
C ASP A 137 14.09 -21.91 -25.63
N THR A 138 13.94 -23.04 -24.93
CA THR A 138 13.60 -24.34 -25.54
C THR A 138 12.21 -24.31 -26.17
N LEU A 139 11.21 -23.78 -25.45
CA LEU A 139 9.84 -23.67 -25.94
C LEU A 139 9.72 -22.69 -27.11
N GLN A 140 10.45 -21.57 -27.06
CA GLN A 140 10.53 -20.61 -28.15
C GLN A 140 11.08 -21.27 -29.42
N GLY A 141 12.19 -22.01 -29.32
CA GLY A 141 12.77 -22.73 -30.45
C GLY A 141 11.87 -23.86 -30.98
N GLN A 142 10.96 -24.41 -30.17
CA GLN A 142 9.94 -25.35 -30.64
C GLN A 142 8.81 -24.63 -31.39
N LEU A 143 8.36 -23.47 -30.92
CA LEU A 143 7.34 -22.66 -31.60
C LEU A 143 7.82 -22.25 -32.99
N GLU A 144 9.02 -21.71 -33.12
CA GLU A 144 9.58 -21.31 -34.41
C GLU A 144 9.69 -22.47 -35.40
N ARG A 145 9.99 -23.68 -34.91
CA ARG A 145 9.99 -24.89 -35.74
C ARG A 145 8.59 -25.27 -36.21
N ARG A 146 7.59 -25.17 -35.34
CA ARG A 146 6.19 -25.43 -35.71
C ARG A 146 5.66 -24.40 -36.70
N ASP A 147 6.00 -23.13 -36.52
CA ASP A 147 5.58 -22.06 -37.44
C ASP A 147 6.16 -22.29 -38.85
N LYS A 148 7.46 -22.62 -38.96
CA LYS A 148 8.06 -22.98 -40.24
C LYS A 148 7.42 -24.21 -40.88
N GLN A 149 7.07 -25.23 -40.09
CA GLN A 149 6.36 -26.41 -40.60
C GLN A 149 4.95 -26.06 -41.08
N PHE A 150 4.26 -25.18 -40.37
CA PHE A 150 2.94 -24.71 -40.75
C PHE A 150 2.98 -23.92 -42.07
N ASP A 151 3.93 -23.01 -42.22
CA ASP A 151 4.14 -22.25 -43.46
C ASP A 151 4.44 -23.18 -44.65
N LEU A 152 5.28 -24.20 -44.43
CA LEU A 152 5.56 -25.22 -45.44
C LEU A 152 4.30 -25.99 -45.85
N LEU A 153 3.52 -26.46 -44.89
CA LEU A 153 2.26 -27.18 -45.14
C LEU A 153 1.23 -26.28 -45.85
N GLN A 154 1.15 -25.00 -45.47
CA GLN A 154 0.32 -24.03 -46.17
C GLN A 154 0.74 -23.87 -47.63
N GLY A 155 2.03 -23.76 -47.91
CA GLY A 155 2.56 -23.71 -49.27
C GLY A 155 2.25 -24.98 -50.08
N GLN A 156 2.40 -26.15 -49.47
CA GLN A 156 2.05 -27.43 -50.10
C GLN A 156 0.56 -27.50 -50.43
N LEU A 157 -0.32 -27.09 -49.51
CA LEU A 157 -1.77 -27.05 -49.75
C LEU A 157 -2.13 -26.07 -50.88
N ALA A 158 -1.53 -24.88 -50.88
CA ALA A 158 -1.73 -23.90 -51.95
C ALA A 158 -1.33 -24.45 -53.32
N ASN A 159 -0.19 -25.13 -53.39
CA ASN A 159 0.27 -25.78 -54.62
C ASN A 159 -0.64 -26.92 -55.06
N LEU A 160 -1.10 -27.78 -54.14
CA LEU A 160 -2.05 -28.86 -54.46
C LEU A 160 -3.39 -28.33 -54.98
N LEU A 161 -3.88 -27.24 -54.40
CA LEU A 161 -5.07 -26.53 -54.86
C LEU A 161 -4.85 -25.92 -56.25
N ALA A 162 -3.70 -25.31 -56.51
CA ALA A 162 -3.35 -24.73 -57.80
C ALA A 162 -3.12 -25.78 -58.90
N CYS A 163 -2.56 -26.94 -58.56
CA CYS A 163 -2.28 -28.03 -59.48
C CYS A 163 -3.50 -28.87 -59.87
N GLY A 164 -4.70 -28.57 -59.34
CA GLY A 164 -5.92 -29.33 -59.65
C GLY A 164 -5.85 -30.81 -59.27
N ALA A 165 -4.95 -31.19 -58.35
CA ALA A 165 -4.66 -32.57 -57.96
C ALA A 165 -5.82 -33.24 -57.21
N PHE A 166 -6.83 -32.45 -56.80
CA PHE A 166 -8.13 -32.96 -56.38
C PHE A 166 -9.11 -32.76 -57.53
N PRO A 167 -9.47 -33.81 -58.30
CA PRO A 167 -10.68 -33.74 -59.11
C PRO A 167 -11.82 -33.54 -58.13
N ILE A 168 -12.38 -32.33 -58.08
CA ILE A 168 -13.70 -32.12 -57.47
C ILE A 168 -14.60 -33.12 -58.19
N PRO A 169 -15.19 -34.13 -57.52
CA PRO A 169 -16.20 -34.94 -58.15
C PRO A 169 -17.26 -33.96 -58.64
N ARG A 170 -17.41 -33.81 -59.96
CA ARG A 170 -18.54 -33.08 -60.53
C ARG A 170 -19.77 -33.90 -60.17
N SER A 171 -20.30 -33.66 -58.97
CA SER A 171 -21.60 -34.15 -58.59
C SER A 171 -22.60 -33.65 -59.64
N PRO A 172 -23.58 -34.48 -60.03
CA PRO A 172 -24.68 -34.04 -60.89
C PRO A 172 -25.31 -32.78 -60.29
N PRO A 173 -25.84 -31.85 -61.11
CA PRO A 173 -26.39 -30.61 -60.61
C PRO A 173 -27.59 -30.92 -59.70
N LEU A 174 -27.35 -30.93 -58.39
CA LEU A 174 -28.37 -31.06 -57.37
C LEU A 174 -28.88 -29.66 -57.01
N PRO A 175 -30.20 -29.49 -56.91
CA PRO A 175 -30.82 -28.18 -56.73
C PRO A 175 -30.52 -27.62 -55.33
N HIS A 176 -29.99 -26.39 -55.33
CA HIS A 176 -29.93 -25.39 -54.26
C HIS A 176 -29.83 -25.89 -52.79
N LEU A 177 -28.61 -25.98 -52.24
CA LEU A 177 -28.37 -25.89 -50.78
C LEU A 177 -27.07 -25.12 -50.49
N PRO A 178 -26.99 -24.34 -49.39
CA PRO A 178 -26.04 -23.23 -49.25
C PRO A 178 -24.69 -23.67 -48.66
N ALA A 179 -23.69 -23.88 -49.52
CA ALA A 179 -22.31 -24.21 -49.15
C ALA A 179 -21.60 -23.12 -48.31
N MET A 180 -22.12 -21.88 -48.29
CA MET A 180 -21.52 -20.74 -47.57
C MET A 180 -21.61 -20.85 -46.03
N LYS A 181 -22.45 -21.74 -45.47
CA LYS A 181 -22.59 -21.89 -44.01
C LYS A 181 -21.47 -22.71 -43.37
N VAL A 182 -20.88 -23.67 -44.10
CA VAL A 182 -19.88 -24.60 -43.55
C VAL A 182 -18.49 -23.94 -43.43
N LEU A 183 -18.08 -23.19 -44.45
CA LEU A 183 -16.83 -22.41 -44.45
C LEU A 183 -16.84 -21.30 -43.38
N GLY A 184 -17.99 -20.63 -43.20
CA GLY A 184 -18.17 -19.63 -42.14
C GLY A 184 -18.02 -20.23 -40.74
N HIS A 185 -18.54 -21.44 -40.51
CA HIS A 185 -18.37 -22.13 -39.23
C HIS A 185 -16.91 -22.54 -38.97
N TYR A 186 -16.21 -23.00 -40.01
CA TYR A 186 -14.81 -23.42 -39.88
C TYR A 186 -13.87 -22.24 -39.58
N MET A 187 -14.03 -21.10 -40.29
CA MET A 187 -13.26 -19.89 -39.98
C MET A 187 -13.57 -19.33 -38.59
N LYS A 188 -14.83 -19.40 -38.15
CA LYS A 188 -15.25 -18.95 -36.82
C LYS A 188 -14.62 -19.80 -35.71
N MET A 189 -14.51 -21.12 -35.89
CA MET A 189 -13.79 -21.99 -34.96
C MET A 189 -12.28 -21.70 -34.90
N VAL A 190 -11.64 -21.45 -36.05
CA VAL A 190 -10.19 -21.14 -36.12
C VAL A 190 -9.89 -19.79 -35.47
N LEU A 191 -10.71 -18.76 -35.72
CA LEU A 191 -10.56 -17.46 -35.05
C LEU A 191 -10.80 -17.57 -33.54
N HIS A 192 -11.81 -18.31 -33.13
CA HIS A 192 -12.13 -18.50 -31.70
C HIS A 192 -11.02 -19.24 -30.96
N LYS A 193 -10.39 -20.23 -31.60
CA LYS A 193 -9.25 -20.95 -31.02
C LYS A 193 -8.03 -20.04 -30.86
N LYS A 194 -7.71 -19.22 -31.87
CA LYS A 194 -6.63 -18.22 -31.77
C LYS A 194 -6.93 -17.12 -30.74
N PHE A 195 -8.19 -16.71 -30.61
CA PHE A 195 -8.63 -15.75 -29.60
C PHE A 195 -8.45 -16.31 -28.18
N ILE A 196 -8.83 -17.57 -27.95
CA ILE A 196 -8.61 -18.24 -26.65
C ILE A 196 -7.10 -18.37 -26.35
N GLU A 197 -6.27 -18.75 -27.33
CA GLU A 197 -4.81 -18.81 -27.14
C GLU A 197 -4.21 -17.43 -26.79
N CYS A 198 -4.65 -16.36 -27.46
CA CYS A 198 -4.27 -14.98 -27.11
C CYS A 198 -4.75 -14.57 -25.72
N CYS A 199 -5.99 -14.91 -25.33
CA CYS A 199 -6.50 -14.62 -23.99
C CYS A 199 -5.74 -15.38 -22.90
N VAL A 200 -5.36 -16.65 -23.13
CA VAL A 200 -4.55 -17.43 -22.18
C VAL A 200 -3.14 -16.86 -22.05
N LEU A 201 -2.53 -16.39 -23.15
CA LEU A 201 -1.23 -15.72 -23.12
C LEU A 201 -1.30 -14.35 -22.41
N LEU A 202 -2.31 -13.54 -22.70
CA LEU A 202 -2.53 -12.25 -22.03
C LEU A 202 -2.82 -12.42 -20.54
N ASN A 203 -3.61 -13.43 -20.16
CA ASN A 203 -3.93 -13.69 -18.76
C ASN A 203 -2.70 -14.20 -17.98
N LYS A 204 -1.78 -14.95 -18.64
CA LYS A 204 -0.49 -15.30 -18.05
C LYS A 204 0.44 -14.10 -17.89
N VAL A 205 0.50 -13.19 -18.86
CA VAL A 205 1.32 -11.97 -18.79
C VAL A 205 0.78 -10.98 -17.75
N VAL A 206 -0.54 -10.82 -17.65
CA VAL A 206 -1.18 -9.96 -16.65
C VAL A 206 -1.03 -10.53 -15.24
N ASN A 207 -1.17 -11.85 -15.05
CA ASN A 207 -0.89 -12.46 -13.75
C ASN A 207 0.58 -12.35 -13.36
N LEU A 208 1.52 -12.42 -14.30
CA LEU A 208 2.94 -12.18 -14.02
C LEU A 208 3.20 -10.72 -13.62
N SER A 209 2.52 -9.76 -14.26
CA SER A 209 2.61 -8.34 -13.92
C SER A 209 2.01 -8.02 -12.54
N ILE A 210 0.90 -8.65 -12.17
CA ILE A 210 0.27 -8.48 -10.85
C ILE A 210 1.12 -9.16 -9.76
N PHE A 211 1.71 -10.33 -10.06
CA PHE A 211 2.63 -11.01 -9.15
C PHE A 211 3.92 -10.20 -8.94
N CYS A 212 4.44 -9.53 -9.98
CA CYS A 212 5.57 -8.60 -9.84
C CYS A 212 5.23 -7.33 -9.06
N CYS A 213 3.99 -6.81 -9.14
CA CYS A 213 3.56 -5.68 -8.33
C CYS A 213 3.38 -6.03 -6.85
N TRP A 214 3.04 -7.29 -6.53
CA TRP A 214 2.88 -7.73 -5.14
C TRP A 214 4.19 -8.11 -4.44
N LEU A 215 5.28 -8.32 -5.20
CA LEU A 215 6.60 -8.68 -4.66
C LEU A 215 7.48 -7.47 -4.31
N PHE A 216 6.98 -6.23 -4.51
CA PHE A 216 7.76 -4.99 -4.38
C PHE A 216 7.09 -3.93 -3.47
N GLU A 217 6.03 -4.29 -2.74
CA GLU A 217 5.49 -3.54 -1.58
C GLU A 217 5.81 -4.27 -0.28
#